data_AF-A0A0N4VL56-F1
#
_entry.id   AF-A0A0N4VL56-F1
#
_cell.length_a   1.000
_cell.length_b   1.000
_cell.length_c   1.000
_cell.angle_alpha   90.00
_cell.angle_beta   90.00
_cell.angle_gamma   90.00
#
_symmetry.space_group_name_H-M   'P 1'
#
loop_
_entity.id
_entity.type
_entity.pdbx_description
1 polymer ?
#
loop_
_entity_poly.entity_id
_entity_poly.type
_entity_poly.pdbx_seq_one_letter_code
_entity_poly.pdbx_strand_id
1 'polypeptide(L)'
;MASIPTSVDEQTRRNEELATAILKDKVKPNRLMVDQSSNDDNSVVGLSQAKMDELGLFRGDAILLKGKKRKETVCVALPDESCSNEKIKMNRVVRNNLRVRLGDIISVNPATDLPYGKRIHVLPIDDTIEGLTGNLFEVFLKPYFLESYRPIHKGDLFTVNAAMRTVEFKVIETEPTPSCIVSAETVIHFEGEPVKREEEEESMTD
;
A
#
# COMPACT_ATOMS: atom_id res chain seq x y z
N MET A 1 -0.62 58.66 -20.41
CA MET A 1 0.79 58.30 -20.65
C MET A 1 0.90 56.79 -20.50
N ALA A 2 1.22 56.07 -21.57
CA ALA A 2 1.37 54.62 -21.53
C ALA A 2 2.73 54.29 -20.91
N SER A 3 2.73 53.56 -19.79
CA SER A 3 3.94 53.07 -19.13
C SER A 3 4.62 52.01 -19.99
N ILE A 4 5.85 52.26 -20.39
CA ILE A 4 6.71 51.33 -21.13
C ILE A 4 7.06 50.17 -20.19
N PRO A 5 6.86 48.89 -20.59
CA PRO A 5 7.26 47.78 -19.74
C PRO A 5 8.78 47.69 -19.74
N THR A 6 9.40 47.99 -18.59
CA THR A 6 10.83 47.84 -18.38
C THR A 6 11.17 46.36 -18.44
N SER A 7 12.03 45.96 -19.39
CA SER A 7 12.55 44.60 -19.48
C SER A 7 13.27 44.25 -18.18
N VAL A 8 12.71 43.31 -17.42
CA VAL A 8 13.31 42.85 -16.16
C VAL A 8 14.67 42.22 -16.48
N ASP A 9 15.71 42.72 -15.81
CA ASP A 9 17.09 42.28 -15.98
C ASP A 9 17.21 40.75 -15.76
N GLU A 10 18.01 40.08 -16.60
CA GLU A 10 18.12 38.61 -16.66
C GLU A 10 18.61 38.03 -15.32
N GLN A 11 19.45 38.81 -14.62
CA GLN A 11 19.97 38.49 -13.30
C GLN A 11 18.88 38.56 -12.22
N THR A 12 17.91 39.45 -12.37
CA THR A 12 16.76 39.58 -11.45
C THR A 12 15.80 38.41 -11.64
N ARG A 13 15.49 38.02 -12.89
CA ARG A 13 14.70 36.81 -13.19
C ARG A 13 15.34 35.55 -12.63
N ARG A 14 16.65 35.39 -12.79
CA ARG A 14 17.38 34.21 -12.29
C ARG A 14 17.38 34.13 -10.77
N ASN A 15 17.48 35.28 -10.09
CA ASN A 15 17.37 35.35 -8.63
C ASN A 15 15.95 35.05 -8.14
N GLU A 16 14.92 35.51 -8.84
CA GLU A 16 13.51 35.17 -8.56
C GLU A 16 13.23 33.69 -8.82
N GLU A 17 13.79 33.09 -9.88
CA GLU A 17 13.70 31.66 -10.15
C GLU A 17 14.41 30.81 -9.11
N LEU A 18 15.59 31.23 -8.63
CA LEU A 18 16.30 30.56 -7.53
C LEU A 18 15.54 30.70 -6.21
N ALA A 19 14.98 31.87 -5.93
CA ALA A 19 14.17 32.13 -4.74
C ALA A 19 12.86 31.30 -4.74
N THR A 20 12.29 31.05 -5.92
CA THR A 20 11.07 30.21 -6.09
C THR A 20 11.36 28.74 -6.38
N ALA A 21 12.62 28.34 -6.60
CA ALA A 21 12.98 26.95 -6.92
C ALA A 21 12.63 25.96 -5.80
N ILE A 22 12.57 26.41 -4.55
CA ILE A 22 12.12 25.61 -3.39
C ILE A 22 10.60 25.37 -3.44
N LEU A 23 9.83 26.29 -4.05
CA LEU A 23 8.37 26.21 -4.21
C LEU A 23 7.95 25.47 -5.48
N LYS A 24 8.84 25.35 -6.48
CA LYS A 24 8.60 24.54 -7.66
C LYS A 24 8.63 23.06 -7.25
N ASP A 25 7.47 22.41 -7.30
CA ASP A 25 7.38 20.96 -7.12
C ASP A 25 8.30 20.28 -8.13
N LYS A 26 9.40 19.68 -7.64
CA LYS A 26 10.21 18.78 -8.47
C LYS A 26 9.27 17.66 -8.92
N VAL A 27 9.22 17.41 -10.23
CA VAL A 27 8.49 16.27 -10.78
C VAL A 27 9.05 15.01 -10.13
N LYS A 28 8.26 14.40 -9.25
CA LYS A 28 8.60 13.15 -8.56
C LYS A 28 7.84 12.05 -9.29
N PRO A 29 8.48 11.34 -10.25
CA PRO A 29 7.79 10.39 -11.13
C PRO A 29 7.12 9.25 -10.37
N ASN A 30 7.57 9.01 -9.14
CA ASN A 30 7.09 7.98 -8.24
C ASN A 30 5.97 8.44 -7.29
N ARG A 31 5.46 9.67 -7.45
CA ARG A 31 4.28 10.15 -6.72
C ARG A 31 3.05 9.99 -7.59
N LEU A 32 2.15 9.10 -7.20
CA LEU A 32 0.98 8.75 -8.00
C LEU A 32 -0.31 9.03 -7.23
N MET A 33 -1.35 9.38 -7.97
CA MET A 33 -2.67 9.62 -7.43
C MET A 33 -3.45 8.31 -7.27
N VAL A 34 -4.02 8.10 -6.10
CA VAL A 34 -4.78 6.90 -5.76
C VAL A 34 -6.11 6.88 -6.53
N ASP A 35 -6.37 5.78 -7.22
CA ASP A 35 -7.62 5.50 -7.92
C ASP A 35 -8.18 4.12 -7.54
N GLN A 36 -9.44 3.89 -7.92
CA GLN A 36 -10.15 2.66 -7.61
C GLN A 36 -9.73 1.52 -8.55
N SER A 37 -9.32 0.40 -7.96
CA SER A 37 -9.14 -0.87 -8.66
C SER A 37 -10.49 -1.60 -8.85
N SER A 38 -10.66 -2.29 -9.98
CA SER A 38 -11.71 -3.30 -10.16
C SER A 38 -11.31 -4.68 -9.67
N ASN A 39 -10.02 -4.92 -9.45
CA ASN A 39 -9.49 -6.12 -8.81
C ASN A 39 -9.55 -5.96 -7.28
N ASP A 40 -10.07 -6.98 -6.59
CA ASP A 40 -10.26 -7.00 -5.14
C ASP A 40 -9.12 -7.71 -4.39
N ASP A 41 -8.07 -8.18 -5.08
CA ASP A 41 -6.91 -8.78 -4.42
C ASP A 41 -6.14 -7.75 -3.58
N ASN A 42 -5.98 -8.05 -2.28
CA ASN A 42 -5.35 -7.18 -1.28
C ASN A 42 -3.84 -6.98 -1.46
N SER A 43 -3.19 -7.77 -2.31
CA SER A 43 -1.74 -7.75 -2.52
C SER A 43 -1.36 -7.08 -3.84
N VAL A 44 -2.31 -6.63 -4.66
CA VAL A 44 -2.07 -6.16 -6.02
C VAL A 44 -2.43 -4.69 -6.19
N VAL A 45 -1.59 -3.97 -6.92
CA VAL A 45 -1.88 -2.63 -7.41
C VAL A 45 -1.65 -2.52 -8.92
N GLY A 46 -2.49 -1.72 -9.58
CA GLY A 46 -2.47 -1.51 -11.02
C GLY A 46 -1.75 -0.21 -11.41
N LEU A 47 -0.80 -0.32 -12.34
CA LEU A 47 -0.08 0.81 -12.94
C LEU A 47 -0.19 0.75 -14.46
N SER A 48 -0.10 1.88 -15.15
CA SER A 48 0.04 1.85 -16.61
C SER A 48 1.39 1.26 -17.00
N GLN A 49 1.48 0.60 -18.16
CA GLN A 49 2.75 0.04 -18.65
C GLN A 49 3.82 1.14 -18.76
N ALA A 50 3.47 2.31 -19.31
CA ALA A 50 4.38 3.43 -19.45
C ALA A 50 4.93 3.93 -18.10
N LYS A 51 4.11 3.94 -17.05
CA LYS A 51 4.56 4.33 -15.70
C LYS A 51 5.45 3.25 -15.07
N MET A 52 5.16 1.97 -15.31
CA MET A 52 6.03 0.88 -14.87
C MET A 52 7.42 1.00 -15.52
N ASP A 53 7.47 1.22 -16.83
CA ASP A 53 8.73 1.41 -17.57
C ASP A 53 9.52 2.63 -17.05
N GLU A 54 8.83 3.75 -16.79
CA GLU A 54 9.44 4.96 -16.22
C GLU A 54 10.05 4.74 -14.83
N LEU A 55 9.42 3.89 -14.01
CA LEU A 55 9.89 3.54 -12.67
C LEU A 55 10.86 2.35 -12.67
N GLY A 56 11.14 1.74 -13.81
CA GLY A 56 11.97 0.54 -13.93
C GLY A 56 11.35 -0.69 -13.24
N LEU A 57 10.03 -0.77 -13.20
CA LEU A 57 9.27 -1.87 -12.61
C LEU A 57 8.86 -2.88 -13.69
N PHE A 58 8.97 -4.16 -13.37
CA PHE A 58 8.47 -5.25 -14.18
C PHE A 58 7.17 -5.81 -13.61
N ARG A 59 6.45 -6.56 -14.46
CA ARG A 59 5.23 -7.28 -14.04
C ARG A 59 5.57 -8.25 -12.91
N GLY A 60 4.89 -8.09 -11.78
CA GLY A 60 5.06 -8.97 -10.62
C GLY A 60 6.07 -8.47 -9.60
N ASP A 61 6.73 -7.33 -9.85
CA ASP A 61 7.67 -6.76 -8.89
C ASP A 61 6.97 -6.34 -7.60
N ALA A 62 7.62 -6.64 -6.48
CA ALA A 62 7.22 -6.11 -5.18
C ALA A 62 7.59 -4.63 -5.09
N ILE A 63 6.65 -3.82 -4.59
CA ILE A 63 6.81 -2.38 -4.40
C ILE A 63 6.40 -1.97 -2.99
N LEU A 64 7.16 -1.04 -2.42
CA LEU A 64 6.88 -0.36 -1.17
C LEU A 64 6.04 0.89 -1.46
N LEU A 65 4.83 0.91 -0.91
CA LEU A 65 3.93 2.05 -0.96
C LEU A 65 4.03 2.83 0.34
N LYS A 66 4.15 4.16 0.25
CA LYS A 66 4.11 5.04 1.42
C LYS A 66 2.96 6.03 1.30
N GLY A 67 2.13 6.04 2.34
CA GLY A 67 0.91 6.82 2.42
C GLY A 67 1.03 7.96 3.42
N LYS A 68 -0.08 8.27 4.08
CA LYS A 68 -0.14 9.31 5.12
C LYS A 68 0.27 8.74 6.47
N LYS A 69 0.54 9.62 7.43
CA LYS A 69 0.87 9.24 8.83
C LYS A 69 1.99 8.19 8.95
N ARG A 70 2.97 8.24 8.04
CA ARG A 70 4.10 7.29 7.96
C ARG A 70 3.67 5.82 7.79
N LYS A 71 2.48 5.57 7.25
CA LYS A 71 2.02 4.22 6.96
C LYS A 71 2.62 3.73 5.66
N GLU A 72 3.08 2.49 5.70
CA GLU A 72 3.73 1.82 4.59
C GLU A 72 3.09 0.42 4.45
N THR A 73 3.02 -0.07 3.22
CA THR A 73 2.62 -1.45 2.90
C THR A 73 3.41 -1.91 1.68
N VAL A 74 3.50 -3.22 1.49
CA VAL A 74 4.10 -3.83 0.31
C VAL A 74 3.01 -4.45 -0.57
N CYS A 75 3.14 -4.28 -1.88
CA CYS A 75 2.21 -4.84 -2.87
C CYS A 75 2.97 -5.33 -4.11
N VAL A 76 2.29 -6.08 -4.96
CA VAL A 76 2.76 -6.50 -6.28
C VAL A 76 2.23 -5.55 -7.34
N ALA A 77 3.11 -5.03 -8.18
CA ALA A 77 2.75 -4.18 -9.30
C ALA A 77 2.35 -5.02 -10.53
N LEU A 78 1.16 -4.79 -11.06
CA LEU A 78 0.71 -5.38 -12.33
C LEU A 78 0.33 -4.27 -13.33
N PRO A 79 0.55 -4.51 -14.64
CA PRO A 79 0.09 -3.59 -15.67
C PRO A 79 -1.44 -3.59 -15.74
N ASP A 80 -2.03 -2.40 -15.82
CA ASP A 80 -3.45 -2.16 -16.02
C ASP A 80 -3.63 -1.10 -17.13
N GLU A 81 -4.14 -1.54 -18.28
CA GLU A 81 -4.39 -0.69 -19.45
C GLU A 81 -5.40 0.43 -19.19
N SER A 82 -6.29 0.25 -18.22
CA SER A 82 -7.30 1.23 -17.82
C SER A 82 -6.78 2.24 -16.81
N CYS A 83 -5.52 2.13 -16.37
CA CYS A 83 -4.88 3.04 -15.45
C CYS A 83 -4.13 4.15 -16.22
N SER A 84 -4.35 5.41 -15.86
CA SER A 84 -3.60 6.53 -16.44
C SER A 84 -2.22 6.66 -15.80
N ASN A 85 -1.24 7.20 -16.54
CA ASN A 85 0.16 7.29 -16.09
C ASN A 85 0.36 7.97 -14.72
N GLU A 86 -0.43 9.00 -14.38
CA GLU A 86 -0.30 9.72 -13.11
C GLU A 86 -1.01 9.04 -11.92
N LYS A 87 -1.57 7.84 -12.13
CA LYS A 87 -2.41 7.15 -11.14
C LYS A 87 -1.89 5.77 -10.78
N ILE A 88 -2.38 5.29 -9.65
CA ILE A 88 -2.20 3.93 -9.15
C ILE A 88 -3.56 3.41 -8.68
N LYS A 89 -3.94 2.23 -9.16
CA LYS A 89 -5.18 1.59 -8.78
C LYS A 89 -4.96 0.59 -7.66
N MET A 90 -5.75 0.71 -6.60
CA MET A 90 -5.66 -0.17 -5.43
C MET A 90 -7.04 -0.35 -4.79
N ASN A 91 -7.26 -1.48 -4.12
CA ASN A 91 -8.54 -1.78 -3.47
C ASN A 91 -8.70 -1.00 -2.14
N ARG A 92 -9.82 -1.22 -1.44
CA ARG A 92 -10.10 -0.53 -0.17
C ARG A 92 -9.11 -0.91 0.93
N VAL A 93 -8.70 -2.17 1.00
CA VAL A 93 -7.78 -2.69 2.02
C VAL A 93 -6.43 -1.97 1.96
N VAL A 94 -5.81 -1.91 0.77
CA VAL A 94 -4.52 -1.23 0.59
C VAL A 94 -4.62 0.27 0.93
N ARG A 95 -5.71 0.94 0.55
CA ARG A 95 -5.93 2.35 0.92
C ARG A 95 -6.07 2.57 2.41
N ASN A 96 -6.78 1.68 3.10
CA ASN A 96 -6.95 1.73 4.55
C ASN A 96 -5.59 1.57 5.26
N ASN A 97 -4.75 0.62 4.84
CA ASN A 97 -3.41 0.42 5.40
C ASN A 97 -2.54 1.67 5.21
N LEU A 98 -2.61 2.31 4.04
CA LEU A 98 -1.89 3.56 3.73
C LEU A 98 -2.52 4.84 4.31
N ARG A 99 -3.71 4.74 4.94
CA ARG A 99 -4.50 5.86 5.48
C ARG A 99 -4.78 6.95 4.43
N VAL A 100 -5.15 6.53 3.22
CA VAL A 100 -5.44 7.42 2.08
C VAL A 100 -6.85 7.23 1.52
N ARG A 101 -7.33 8.24 0.81
CA ARG A 101 -8.60 8.25 0.06
C ARG A 101 -8.34 8.31 -1.44
N LEU A 102 -9.38 8.10 -2.25
CA LEU A 102 -9.28 8.33 -3.69
C LEU A 102 -8.88 9.79 -3.96
N GLY A 103 -7.95 9.99 -4.89
CA GLY A 103 -7.39 11.31 -5.22
C GLY A 103 -6.20 11.74 -4.36
N ASP A 104 -5.90 11.05 -3.24
CA ASP A 104 -4.68 11.32 -2.48
C ASP A 104 -3.42 10.90 -3.25
N ILE A 105 -2.30 11.53 -2.94
CA ILE A 105 -1.00 11.20 -3.54
C ILE A 105 -0.20 10.30 -2.60
N ILE A 106 0.32 9.19 -3.12
CA ILE A 106 1.23 8.26 -2.43
C ILE A 106 2.57 8.19 -3.15
N SER A 107 3.60 7.66 -2.49
CA SER A 107 4.87 7.34 -3.16
C SER A 107 5.03 5.85 -3.39
N VAL A 108 5.52 5.48 -4.56
CA VAL A 108 5.86 4.11 -4.97
C VAL A 108 7.38 3.96 -5.01
N ASN A 109 7.93 2.87 -4.48
CA ASN A 109 9.35 2.55 -4.65
C ASN A 109 9.52 1.03 -4.86
N PRO A 110 10.50 0.57 -5.64
CA PRO A 110 10.83 -0.85 -5.71
C PRO A 110 11.15 -1.43 -4.33
N ALA A 111 10.71 -2.65 -4.06
CA ALA A 111 11.06 -3.44 -2.87
C ALA A 111 11.94 -4.63 -3.28
N THR A 112 13.13 -4.34 -3.80
CA THR A 112 14.04 -5.31 -4.46
C THR A 112 14.49 -6.47 -3.58
N ASP A 113 14.59 -6.26 -2.27
CA ASP A 113 15.17 -7.22 -1.32
C ASP A 113 14.15 -7.72 -0.30
N LEU A 114 12.88 -7.85 -0.69
CA LEU A 114 11.82 -8.33 0.20
C LEU A 114 12.03 -9.84 0.48
N PRO A 115 12.37 -10.24 1.72
CA PRO A 115 12.71 -11.64 2.01
C PRO A 115 11.47 -12.51 2.15
N TYR A 116 11.64 -13.82 1.97
CA TYR A 116 10.62 -14.79 2.39
C TYR A 116 10.50 -14.80 3.91
N GLY A 117 9.25 -14.81 4.39
CA GLY A 117 8.93 -14.87 5.80
C GLY A 117 9.30 -16.23 6.38
N LYS A 118 9.99 -16.24 7.51
CA LYS A 118 10.13 -17.42 8.36
C LYS A 118 8.85 -17.66 9.14
N ARG A 119 8.33 -16.59 9.74
CA ARG A 119 7.13 -16.62 10.59
C ARG A 119 6.34 -15.33 10.47
N ILE A 120 5.04 -15.43 10.60
CA ILE A 120 4.14 -14.28 10.73
C ILE A 120 3.18 -14.56 11.88
N HIS A 121 2.76 -13.51 12.59
CA HIS A 121 1.70 -13.59 13.59
C HIS A 121 0.56 -12.70 13.17
N VAL A 122 -0.63 -13.28 13.00
CA VAL A 122 -1.84 -12.57 12.61
C VAL A 122 -2.92 -12.83 13.65
N LEU A 123 -3.72 -11.82 13.98
CA LEU A 123 -4.84 -11.96 14.90
C LEU A 123 -6.11 -11.43 14.24
N PRO A 124 -7.26 -12.10 14.44
CA PRO A 124 -8.54 -11.60 13.94
C PRO A 124 -8.97 -10.33 14.67
N ILE A 125 -9.79 -9.51 14.02
CA ILE A 125 -10.54 -8.45 14.70
C ILE A 125 -11.76 -9.08 15.39
N ASP A 126 -11.96 -8.72 16.66
CA ASP A 126 -12.91 -9.33 17.58
C ASP A 126 -14.34 -9.43 17.04
N ASP A 127 -14.89 -8.33 16.53
CA ASP A 127 -16.26 -8.29 16.04
C ASP A 127 -16.48 -9.10 14.75
N THR A 128 -15.42 -9.38 13.98
CA THR A 128 -15.52 -10.14 12.72
C THR A 128 -15.57 -11.65 12.92
N ILE A 129 -15.30 -12.13 14.13
CA ILE A 129 -15.32 -13.56 14.48
C ILE A 129 -16.42 -13.92 15.48
N GLU A 130 -17.29 -12.98 15.85
CA GLU A 130 -18.41 -13.24 16.74
C GLU A 130 -19.35 -14.33 16.18
N GLY A 131 -19.62 -15.34 17.00
CA GLY A 131 -20.45 -16.49 16.62
C GLY A 131 -19.81 -17.40 15.57
N LEU A 132 -18.57 -17.17 15.18
CA LEU A 132 -17.84 -18.04 14.26
C LEU A 132 -17.31 -19.26 15.02
N THR A 133 -17.55 -20.44 14.44
CA THR A 133 -17.07 -21.71 14.99
C THR A 133 -16.13 -22.38 14.00
N GLY A 134 -15.10 -23.07 14.49
CA GLY A 134 -14.15 -23.81 13.68
C GLY A 134 -12.76 -23.20 13.67
N ASN A 135 -11.89 -23.74 12.83
CA ASN A 135 -10.49 -23.35 12.77
C ASN A 135 -10.28 -22.21 11.76
N LEU A 136 -9.91 -21.02 12.24
CA LEU A 136 -9.67 -19.83 11.41
C LEU A 136 -8.58 -20.06 10.36
N PHE A 137 -7.57 -20.87 10.69
CA PHE A 137 -6.45 -21.12 9.80
C PHE A 137 -6.88 -21.94 8.58
N GLU A 138 -7.54 -23.09 8.78
CA GLU A 138 -7.95 -23.96 7.67
C GLU A 138 -9.01 -23.29 6.77
N VAL A 139 -9.90 -22.49 7.33
CA VAL A 139 -11.02 -21.89 6.57
C VAL A 139 -10.62 -20.57 5.90
N PHE A 140 -9.79 -19.74 6.54
CA PHE A 140 -9.48 -18.39 6.05
C PHE A 140 -8.00 -18.22 5.68
N LEU A 141 -7.08 -18.39 6.63
CA LEU A 141 -5.67 -18.01 6.42
C LEU A 141 -4.97 -18.90 5.40
N LYS A 142 -5.16 -20.22 5.48
CA LYS A 142 -4.51 -21.17 4.57
C LYS A 142 -4.96 -20.95 3.13
N PRO A 143 -6.26 -20.91 2.77
CA PRO A 143 -6.67 -20.57 1.40
C PRO A 143 -6.19 -19.19 0.94
N TYR A 144 -6.07 -18.22 1.85
CA TYR A 144 -5.62 -16.87 1.52
C TYR A 144 -4.13 -16.81 1.17
N PHE A 145 -3.27 -17.54 1.89
CA PHE A 145 -1.82 -17.50 1.69
C PHE A 145 -1.26 -18.63 0.81
N LEU A 146 -1.96 -19.74 0.68
CA LEU A 146 -1.48 -20.91 -0.05
C LEU A 146 -1.14 -20.55 -1.50
N GLU A 147 0.11 -20.82 -1.88
CA GLU A 147 0.69 -20.62 -3.23
C GLU A 147 0.54 -19.21 -3.82
N SER A 148 0.18 -18.22 -2.99
CA SER A 148 -0.11 -16.86 -3.44
C SER A 148 1.09 -15.92 -3.32
N TYR A 149 2.13 -16.32 -2.57
CA TYR A 149 3.36 -15.53 -2.35
C TYR A 149 3.09 -14.06 -2.02
N ARG A 150 2.14 -13.84 -1.10
CA ARG A 150 1.63 -12.49 -0.80
C ARG A 150 2.68 -11.69 -0.01
N PRO A 151 3.09 -10.49 -0.47
CA PRO A 151 3.84 -9.57 0.36
C PRO A 151 2.92 -9.02 1.44
N ILE A 152 3.42 -8.94 2.68
CA ILE A 152 2.71 -8.34 3.81
C ILE A 152 3.65 -7.42 4.59
N HIS A 153 3.06 -6.44 5.29
CA HIS A 153 3.75 -5.55 6.20
C HIS A 153 3.16 -5.65 7.61
N LYS A 154 4.01 -5.52 8.62
CA LYS A 154 3.60 -5.43 10.02
C LYS A 154 2.62 -4.27 10.20
N GLY A 155 1.50 -4.56 10.85
CA GLY A 155 0.41 -3.61 11.07
C GLY A 155 -0.61 -3.53 9.94
N ASP A 156 -0.44 -4.30 8.85
CA ASP A 156 -1.48 -4.39 7.82
C ASP A 156 -2.75 -5.02 8.37
N LEU A 157 -3.89 -4.47 7.94
CA LEU A 157 -5.18 -5.14 8.00
C LEU A 157 -5.47 -5.78 6.65
N PHE A 158 -6.10 -6.95 6.67
CA PHE A 158 -6.59 -7.60 5.47
C PHE A 158 -7.87 -8.37 5.73
N THR A 159 -8.73 -8.44 4.73
CA THR A 159 -10.02 -9.14 4.81
C THR A 159 -9.97 -10.42 4.00
N VAL A 160 -10.49 -11.51 4.56
CA VAL A 160 -10.62 -12.80 3.90
C VAL A 160 -12.09 -13.22 3.84
N ASN A 161 -12.58 -13.53 2.65
CA ASN A 161 -13.95 -13.97 2.41
C ASN A 161 -13.99 -15.49 2.29
N ALA A 162 -14.65 -16.17 3.24
CA ALA A 162 -14.87 -17.62 3.19
C ALA A 162 -16.14 -18.00 3.96
N ALA A 163 -16.76 -19.12 3.61
CA ALA A 163 -17.95 -19.65 4.30
C ALA A 163 -19.10 -18.61 4.50
N MET A 164 -19.32 -17.74 3.50
CA MET A 164 -20.32 -16.65 3.55
C MET A 164 -20.09 -15.63 4.69
N ARG A 165 -18.84 -15.52 5.15
CA ARG A 165 -18.38 -14.57 6.16
C ARG A 165 -17.14 -13.84 5.66
N THR A 166 -16.95 -12.63 6.16
CA THR A 166 -15.74 -11.84 5.96
C THR A 166 -15.08 -11.70 7.32
N VAL A 167 -13.84 -12.17 7.43
CA VAL A 167 -13.04 -12.03 8.64
C VAL A 167 -11.90 -11.05 8.35
N GLU A 168 -11.70 -10.10 9.25
CA GLU A 168 -10.61 -9.14 9.19
C GLU A 168 -9.48 -9.60 10.09
N PHE A 169 -8.25 -9.52 9.61
CA PHE A 169 -7.06 -9.90 10.33
C PHE A 169 -6.06 -8.76 10.34
N LYS A 170 -5.32 -8.65 11.44
CA LYS A 170 -4.19 -7.73 11.60
C LYS A 170 -2.89 -8.51 11.62
N VAL A 171 -1.89 -8.05 10.87
CA VAL A 171 -0.52 -8.54 10.97
C VAL A 171 0.13 -7.92 12.20
N ILE A 172 0.35 -8.73 13.23
CA ILE A 172 0.93 -8.29 14.51
C ILE A 172 2.45 -8.22 14.41
N GLU A 173 3.05 -9.25 13.82
CA GLU A 173 4.50 -9.36 13.68
C GLU A 173 4.88 -10.14 12.42
N THR A 174 6.05 -9.81 11.85
CA THR A 174 6.67 -10.55 10.76
C THR A 174 8.13 -10.83 11.08
N GLU A 175 8.60 -12.01 10.70
CA GLU A 175 10.01 -12.39 10.76
C GLU A 175 10.46 -12.80 9.35
N PRO A 176 11.27 -12.00 8.63
CA PRO A 176 11.86 -10.70 9.03
C PRO A 176 10.86 -9.54 9.15
N THR A 177 11.24 -8.51 9.93
CA THR A 177 10.47 -7.27 10.15
C THR A 177 11.03 -6.13 9.28
N PRO A 178 10.21 -5.17 8.82
CA PRO A 178 8.77 -5.03 9.03
C PRO A 178 7.91 -5.68 7.94
N SER A 179 8.50 -6.29 6.91
CA SER A 179 7.75 -6.86 5.78
C SER A 179 8.44 -8.08 5.21
N CYS A 180 7.64 -9.02 4.71
CA CYS A 180 8.12 -10.25 4.09
C CYS A 180 7.10 -10.79 3.07
N ILE A 181 7.54 -11.73 2.24
CA ILE A 181 6.67 -12.54 1.37
C ILE A 181 6.27 -13.82 2.12
N VAL A 182 4.98 -14.07 2.25
CA VAL A 182 4.47 -15.33 2.84
C VAL A 182 4.61 -16.45 1.82
N SER A 183 5.54 -17.37 2.05
CA SER A 183 5.81 -18.54 1.21
C SER A 183 5.22 -19.82 1.82
N ALA A 184 5.36 -20.95 1.12
CA ALA A 184 4.91 -22.25 1.63
C ALA A 184 5.65 -22.71 2.91
N GLU A 185 6.84 -22.17 3.18
CA GLU A 185 7.64 -22.48 4.36
C GLU A 185 7.36 -21.53 5.54
N THR A 186 6.63 -20.44 5.31
CA THR A 186 6.31 -19.46 6.34
C THR A 186 5.36 -20.06 7.37
N VAL A 187 5.78 -20.08 8.64
CA VAL A 187 4.90 -20.51 9.74
C VAL A 187 3.94 -19.38 10.09
N ILE A 188 2.64 -19.67 10.01
CA ILE A 188 1.58 -18.70 10.32
C ILE A 188 1.06 -18.97 11.72
N HIS A 189 1.40 -18.09 12.65
CA HIS A 189 0.81 -18.07 13.99
C HIS A 189 -0.49 -17.27 13.97
N PHE A 190 -1.53 -17.81 14.60
CA PHE A 190 -2.86 -17.20 14.68
C PHE A 190 -3.52 -17.35 16.06
N GLU A 191 -2.74 -17.77 17.05
CA GLU A 191 -3.18 -17.94 18.44
C GLU A 191 -3.01 -16.63 19.21
N GLY A 192 -3.96 -16.31 20.09
CA GLY A 192 -3.94 -15.12 20.93
C GLY A 192 -5.33 -14.53 21.12
N GLU A 193 -5.43 -13.46 21.91
CA GLU A 193 -6.67 -12.69 22.04
C GLU A 193 -6.95 -11.91 20.75
N PRO A 194 -8.19 -11.88 20.26
CA PRO A 194 -8.56 -11.04 19.12
C PRO A 194 -8.24 -9.57 19.37
N VAL A 195 -7.91 -8.84 18.30
CA VAL A 195 -7.67 -7.40 18.37
C VAL A 195 -9.00 -6.69 18.46
N LYS A 196 -9.15 -5.77 19.41
CA LYS A 196 -10.39 -4.99 19.52
C LYS A 196 -10.51 -3.99 18.39
N ARG A 197 -11.67 -3.93 17.75
CA ARG A 197 -11.93 -2.93 16.69
C ARG A 197 -11.69 -1.49 17.17
N GLU A 198 -12.15 -1.16 18.37
CA GLU A 198 -12.01 0.18 18.95
C GLU A 198 -10.53 0.62 19.04
N GLU A 199 -9.65 -0.27 19.49
CA GLU A 199 -8.20 0.01 19.61
C GLU A 199 -7.54 0.22 18.23
N GLU A 200 -7.99 -0.52 17.20
CA GLU A 200 -7.50 -0.29 15.84
C GLU A 200 -8.02 1.02 15.24
N GLU A 201 -9.29 1.37 15.46
CA GLU A 201 -9.91 2.61 14.97
C GLU A 201 -9.33 3.87 15.62
N GLU A 202 -9.02 3.82 16.92
CA GLU A 202 -8.28 4.88 17.62
C GLU A 202 -6.91 5.10 16.95
N SER A 203 -6.20 4.02 16.62
CA SER A 203 -4.93 4.10 15.89
C SER A 203 -5.06 4.63 14.45
N MET A 204 -6.27 4.68 13.89
CA MET A 204 -6.55 5.30 12.58
C MET A 204 -6.71 6.82 12.68
N THR A 205 -7.18 7.32 13.83
CA THR A 205 -7.49 8.74 14.03
C THR A 205 -6.27 9.56 14.45
N ASP A 206 -5.32 8.97 15.15
CA ASP A 206 -3.98 9.51 15.43
C ASP A 206 -3.03 9.46 14.23
#